data_AF-A0A256WGU9-F1
#
_entry.id   AF-A0A256WGU9-F1
#
_cell.length_a   1.000
_cell.length_b   1.000
_cell.length_c   1.000
_cell.angle_alpha   90.00
_cell.angle_beta   90.00
_cell.angle_gamma   90.00
#
_symmetry.space_group_name_H-M   'P 1'
#
loop_
_entity.id
_entity.type
_entity.pdbx_description
1 polymer ?
#
loop_
_entity_poly.entity_id
_entity_poly.type
_entity_poly.pdbx_seq_one_letter_code
_entity_poly.pdbx_strand_id
1 'polypeptide(L)'
;MNIPKDEFILELLPDFIDTWIEDIEAQFDGFLEAENYDDMYRLAHTLKGSCMQFSLNNIADVGIDLMEQVKHNQWHIIAPYKKSLLDKFHEAKQYLIDNNLC
;
A
#
# COMPACT_ATOMS: atom_id res chain seq x y z
N MET A 1 11.39 4.30 9.63
CA MET A 1 10.04 4.78 9.24
C MET A 1 9.82 6.14 9.88
N ASN A 2 9.13 7.08 9.22
CA ASN A 2 8.82 8.38 9.80
C ASN A 2 7.31 8.41 10.07
N ILE A 3 6.90 8.25 11.33
CA ILE A 3 5.48 8.15 11.69
C ILE A 3 4.93 9.55 12.02
N PRO A 4 3.66 9.84 11.67
CA PRO A 4 2.97 11.05 12.13
C PRO A 4 3.06 11.22 13.65
N LYS A 5 3.23 12.45 14.10
CA LYS A 5 3.14 12.79 15.53
C LYS A 5 1.74 13.21 15.98
N ASP A 6 0.82 13.29 15.02
CA ASP A 6 -0.56 13.66 15.26
C ASP A 6 -1.29 12.47 15.90
N GLU A 7 -1.82 12.67 17.11
CA GLU A 7 -2.48 11.63 17.91
C GLU A 7 -3.69 11.03 17.19
N PHE A 8 -4.43 11.83 16.43
CA PHE A 8 -5.59 11.35 15.69
C PHE A 8 -5.18 10.46 14.51
N ILE A 9 -4.09 10.82 13.82
CA ILE A 9 -3.55 9.97 12.75
C ILE A 9 -3.03 8.64 13.33
N LEU A 10 -2.38 8.69 14.49
CA LEU A 10 -1.88 7.49 15.17
C LEU A 10 -3.01 6.54 15.59
N GLU A 11 -4.15 7.08 16.05
CA GLU A 11 -5.33 6.27 16.40
C GLU A 11 -5.93 5.53 15.20
N LEU A 12 -5.94 6.16 14.02
CA LEU A 12 -6.49 5.57 12.80
C LEU A 12 -5.52 4.66 12.04
N LEU A 13 -4.22 4.75 12.34
CA LEU A 13 -3.18 4.10 11.57
C LEU A 13 -3.23 2.55 11.61
N PRO A 14 -3.57 1.89 12.74
CA PRO A 14 -3.72 0.43 12.77
C PRO A 14 -4.80 -0.07 11.80
N ASP A 15 -6.01 0.49 11.88
CA ASP A 15 -7.14 0.12 11.01
C ASP A 15 -6.83 0.41 9.54
N PHE A 16 -6.15 1.53 9.28
CA PHE A 16 -5.69 1.90 7.94
C PHE A 16 -4.74 0.84 7.35
N ILE A 17 -3.76 0.38 8.14
CA ILE A 17 -2.79 -0.64 7.69
C ILE A 17 -3.50 -1.97 7.44
N ASP A 18 -4.39 -2.38 8.36
CA ASP A 18 -5.09 -3.66 8.26
C ASP A 18 -6.01 -3.71 7.04
N THR A 19 -6.76 -2.62 6.80
CA THR A 19 -7.60 -2.48 5.60
C THR A 19 -6.76 -2.61 4.32
N TRP A 20 -5.59 -1.98 4.25
CA TRP A 20 -4.73 -2.08 3.07
C TRP A 20 -4.14 -3.47 2.85
N ILE A 21 -3.77 -4.18 3.92
CA ILE A 21 -3.30 -5.57 3.82
C ILE A 21 -4.42 -6.43 3.22
N GLU A 22 -5.62 -6.34 3.78
CA GLU A 22 -6.79 -7.11 3.32
C GLU A 22 -7.15 -6.79 1.86
N ASP A 23 -7.21 -5.51 1.49
CA ASP A 23 -7.54 -5.08 0.14
C ASP A 23 -6.51 -5.57 -0.90
N ILE A 24 -5.21 -5.49 -0.58
CA ILE A 24 -4.15 -5.98 -1.48
C ILE A 24 -4.22 -7.50 -1.62
N GLU A 25 -4.46 -8.23 -0.54
CA GLU A 25 -4.60 -9.69 -0.58
C GLU A 25 -5.81 -10.12 -1.41
N ALA A 26 -6.95 -9.43 -1.25
CA ALA A 26 -8.21 -9.80 -1.88
C ALA A 26 -8.29 -9.42 -3.37
N GLN A 27 -7.71 -8.28 -3.76
CA GLN A 27 -7.99 -7.67 -5.06
C GLN A 27 -6.83 -7.76 -6.07
N PHE A 28 -5.58 -7.68 -5.60
CA PHE A 28 -4.42 -7.46 -6.47
C PHE A 28 -4.23 -8.56 -7.53
N ASP A 29 -4.32 -9.83 -7.13
CA ASP A 29 -4.10 -10.96 -8.04
C ASP A 29 -5.18 -11.02 -9.12
N GLY A 30 -6.44 -10.75 -8.74
CA GLY A 30 -7.55 -10.68 -9.70
C GLY A 30 -7.36 -9.58 -10.74
N PHE A 31 -6.86 -8.41 -10.34
CA PHE A 31 -6.54 -7.33 -11.27
C PHE A 31 -5.36 -7.67 -12.17
N LEU A 32 -4.33 -8.36 -11.63
CA LEU A 32 -3.15 -8.77 -12.37
C LEU A 32 -3.47 -9.86 -13.42
N GLU A 33 -4.18 -10.91 -13.03
CA GLU A 33 -4.57 -12.01 -13.92
C GLU A 33 -5.48 -11.55 -15.06
N ALA A 34 -6.35 -10.58 -14.78
CA ALA A 34 -7.23 -9.98 -15.78
C ALA A 34 -6.56 -8.89 -16.63
N GLU A 35 -5.30 -8.53 -16.34
CA GLU A 35 -4.63 -7.35 -16.90
C GLU A 35 -5.52 -6.09 -16.85
N ASN A 36 -6.27 -5.94 -15.75
CA ASN A 36 -7.29 -4.92 -15.60
C ASN A 36 -6.63 -3.57 -15.26
N TYR A 37 -6.31 -2.83 -16.32
CA TYR A 37 -5.67 -1.53 -16.23
C TYR A 37 -6.39 -0.58 -15.27
N ASP A 38 -7.71 -0.44 -15.43
CA ASP A 38 -8.49 0.57 -14.71
C ASP A 38 -8.49 0.33 -13.21
N ASP A 39 -8.70 -0.92 -12.79
CA ASP A 39 -8.72 -1.28 -11.37
C ASP A 39 -7.33 -1.27 -10.75
N MET A 40 -6.32 -1.82 -11.43
CA MET A 40 -4.95 -1.80 -10.92
C MET A 40 -4.42 -0.36 -10.80
N TYR A 41 -4.73 0.50 -11.77
CA TYR A 41 -4.35 1.91 -11.72
C TYR A 41 -5.07 2.64 -10.58
N ARG A 42 -6.37 2.41 -10.39
CA ARG A 42 -7.13 2.99 -9.27
C ARG A 42 -6.59 2.55 -7.91
N LEU A 43 -6.25 1.27 -7.76
CA LEU A 43 -5.63 0.73 -6.54
C LEU A 43 -4.32 1.45 -6.26
N ALA A 44 -3.40 1.50 -7.24
CA ALA A 44 -2.11 2.16 -7.08
C ALA A 44 -2.23 3.67 -6.79
N HIS A 45 -3.19 4.34 -7.43
CA HIS A 45 -3.45 5.76 -7.22
C HIS A 45 -3.98 6.05 -5.80
N THR A 46 -4.93 5.24 -5.34
CA THR A 46 -5.53 5.37 -4.00
C THR A 46 -4.51 5.03 -2.91
N LEU A 47 -3.72 4.00 -3.13
CA LEU A 47 -2.62 3.59 -2.26
C LEU A 47 -1.61 4.73 -2.07
N LYS A 48 -1.10 5.30 -3.17
CA LYS A 48 -0.21 6.46 -3.12
C LYS A 48 -0.82 7.58 -2.29
N GLY A 49 -2.03 8.02 -2.65
CA GLY A 49 -2.66 9.19 -2.03
C GLY A 49 -2.86 9.02 -0.53
N SER A 50 -3.40 7.86 -0.15
CA SER A 50 -3.70 7.58 1.26
C SER A 50 -2.43 7.35 2.09
N CYS A 51 -1.43 6.60 1.60
CA CYS A 51 -0.17 6.44 2.32
C CYS A 51 0.57 7.78 2.53
N MET A 52 0.49 8.73 1.58
CA MET A 52 1.04 10.07 1.79
C MET A 52 0.33 10.84 2.91
N GLN A 53 -1.00 10.70 3.04
CA GLN A 53 -1.76 11.33 4.12
C GLN A 53 -1.36 10.79 5.51
N PHE A 54 -1.05 9.51 5.60
CA PHE A 54 -0.57 8.85 6.81
C PHE A 54 0.97 8.91 6.99
N SER A 55 1.68 9.70 6.17
CA SER A 55 3.15 9.82 6.16
C SER A 55 3.92 8.50 5.97
N LEU A 56 3.28 7.48 5.40
CA LEU A 56 3.87 6.20 5.01
C LEU A 56 4.57 6.33 3.64
N ASN A 57 5.48 7.29 3.51
CA ASN A 57 6.08 7.68 2.24
C ASN A 57 6.79 6.53 1.52
N ASN A 58 7.45 5.65 2.28
CA ASN A 58 8.13 4.46 1.75
C ASN A 58 7.17 3.44 1.10
N ILE A 59 5.90 3.44 1.49
CA ILE A 59 4.84 2.62 0.88
C ILE A 59 4.23 3.37 -0.30
N ALA A 60 4.00 4.68 -0.15
CA ALA A 60 3.52 5.54 -1.23
C ALA A 60 4.43 5.48 -2.47
N ASP A 61 5.75 5.47 -2.28
CA ASP A 61 6.73 5.35 -3.36
C ASP A 61 6.55 4.06 -4.17
N VAL A 62 6.27 2.93 -3.52
CA VAL A 62 5.96 1.67 -4.21
C VAL A 62 4.66 1.77 -4.99
N GLY A 63 3.66 2.46 -4.44
CA GLY A 63 2.42 2.77 -5.15
C GLY A 63 2.63 3.65 -6.39
N ILE A 64 3.57 4.60 -6.35
CA ILE A 64 3.95 5.44 -7.50
C ILE A 64 4.59 4.57 -8.59
N ASP A 65 5.55 3.73 -8.21
CA ASP A 65 6.26 2.86 -9.14
C ASP A 65 5.29 1.86 -9.80
N LEU A 66 4.40 1.25 -9.01
CA LEU A 66 3.33 0.39 -9.50
C LEU A 66 2.44 1.11 -10.51
N MET A 67 1.95 2.31 -10.14
CA MET A 67 1.10 3.13 -11.01
C MET A 67 1.80 3.43 -12.35
N GLU A 68 3.11 3.69 -12.32
CA GLU A 68 3.89 3.92 -13.54
C GLU A 68 4.04 2.67 -14.40
N GLN A 69 4.21 1.48 -13.81
CA GLN A 69 4.23 0.22 -14.56
C GLN A 69 2.88 -0.08 -15.20
N VAL A 70 1.78 0.20 -14.50
CA VAL A 70 0.41 0.03 -15.03
C VAL A 70 0.19 0.94 -16.23
N LYS A 71 0.58 2.23 -16.17
CA LYS A 71 0.51 3.17 -17.31
C LYS A 71 1.20 2.65 -18.57
N HIS A 72 2.28 1.90 -18.40
CA HIS A 72 3.06 1.33 -19.49
C HIS A 72 2.67 -0.11 -19.85
N ASN A 73 1.59 -0.66 -19.27
CA ASN A 73 1.12 -2.03 -19.46
C ASN A 73 2.21 -3.09 -19.22
N GLN A 74 3.10 -2.85 -18.25
CA GLN A 74 4.23 -3.73 -17.94
C GLN A 74 3.82 -4.85 -16.97
N TRP A 75 2.81 -5.65 -17.31
CA TRP A 75 2.19 -6.65 -16.41
C TRP A 75 3.18 -7.67 -15.84
N HIS A 76 4.17 -8.10 -16.63
CA HIS A 76 5.23 -9.00 -16.18
C HIS A 76 6.12 -8.41 -15.06
N ILE A 77 6.16 -7.08 -14.92
CA ILE A 77 6.92 -6.35 -13.89
C ILE A 77 6.04 -6.05 -12.67
N ILE A 78 4.70 -6.16 -12.78
CA ILE A 78 3.76 -5.80 -11.71
C ILE A 78 3.69 -6.86 -10.60
N ALA A 79 3.84 -8.15 -10.92
CA ALA A 79 3.67 -9.24 -9.95
C ALA A 79 4.49 -9.09 -8.65
N PRO A 80 5.79 -8.68 -8.69
CA PRO A 80 6.59 -8.47 -7.48
C PRO A 80 6.08 -7.36 -6.55
N TYR A 81 5.29 -6.40 -7.05
CA TYR A 81 4.82 -5.27 -6.26
C TYR A 81 3.88 -5.69 -5.14
N LYS A 82 3.05 -6.74 -5.33
CA LYS A 82 2.19 -7.27 -4.26
C LYS A 82 3.00 -7.61 -3.02
N LYS A 83 4.04 -8.44 -3.19
CA LYS A 83 4.91 -8.84 -2.09
C LYS A 83 5.59 -7.63 -1.47
N SER A 84 6.12 -6.72 -2.29
CA SER A 84 6.81 -5.52 -1.80
C SER A 84 5.89 -4.63 -0.95
N LEU A 85 4.62 -4.48 -1.34
CA LEU A 85 3.62 -3.73 -0.60
C LEU A 85 3.28 -4.43 0.73
N LEU A 86 2.94 -5.71 0.68
CA LEU A 86 2.59 -6.48 1.88
C LEU A 86 3.74 -6.50 2.90
N ASP A 87 4.97 -6.75 2.46
CA ASP A 87 6.16 -6.70 3.33
C ASP A 87 6.23 -5.36 4.07
N LYS A 88 6.06 -4.23 3.36
CA LYS A 88 6.13 -2.89 3.96
C LYS A 88 4.97 -2.56 4.89
N PHE A 89 3.75 -3.01 4.58
CA PHE A 89 2.61 -2.85 5.47
C PHE A 89 2.77 -3.70 6.73
N HIS A 90 3.29 -4.93 6.62
CA HIS A 90 3.61 -5.75 7.79
C HIS A 90 4.74 -5.15 8.63
N GLU A 91 5.78 -4.58 8.01
CA GLU A 91 6.81 -3.81 8.72
C GLU A 91 6.20 -2.62 9.48
N ALA A 92 5.26 -1.91 8.86
CA ALA A 92 4.57 -0.79 9.50
C ALA A 92 3.71 -1.26 10.67
N LYS A 93 2.95 -2.35 10.50
CA LYS A 93 2.15 -2.97 11.57
C LYS A 93 3.03 -3.40 12.74
N GLN A 94 4.14 -4.09 12.47
CA GLN A 94 5.06 -4.54 13.49
C GLN A 94 5.67 -3.36 14.26
N TYR A 95 6.01 -2.27 13.57
CA TYR A 95 6.48 -1.06 14.23
C TYR A 95 5.45 -0.51 15.22
N LEU A 96 4.17 -0.49 14.87
CA LEU A 96 3.13 0.00 15.79
C LEU A 96 3.04 -0.85 17.05
N ILE A 97 3.07 -2.19 16.89
CA ILE A 97 3.06 -3.14 18.00
C ILE A 97 4.28 -2.93 18.91
N ASP A 98 5.48 -2.85 18.34
CA ASP A 98 6.73 -2.70 19.11
C ASP A 98 6.78 -1.38 19.92
N ASN A 99 6.00 -0.38 19.51
CA ASN A 99 5.92 0.92 20.16
C ASN A 99 4.64 1.12 21.00
N ASN A 100 3.81 0.07 21.20
CA ASN A 100 2.52 0.13 21.90
C ASN A 100 1.56 1.18 21.32
N LEU A 101 1.55 1.32 20.00
CA LEU A 101 0.61 2.15 19.23
C LEU A 101 -0.55 1.32 18.64
N CYS A 102 -0.55 0.01 18.93
CA CYS A 102 -1.55 -0.99 18.57
C CYS A 102 -1.56 -2.08 19.65
#